data_AF-A0A3M7PQV9-F1
#
_entry.id   AF-A0A3M7PQV9-F1
#
_cell.length_a   1.000
_cell.length_b   1.000
_cell.length_c   1.000
_cell.angle_alpha   90.00
_cell.angle_beta   90.00
_cell.angle_gamma   90.00
#
_symmetry.space_group_name_H-M   'P 1'
#
loop_
_entity.id
_entity.type
_entity.pdbx_description
1 polymer ?
#
loop_
_entity_poly.entity_id
_entity_poly.type
_entity_poly.pdbx_seq_one_letter_code
_entity_poly.pdbx_strand_id
1 'polypeptide(L)'
;MCDIHFRGPNVMITGTPGTGKTTLCSQLVEQTGLNLISIGELAKDNNFYGEYDTELQSYELDEDKVIDEIDECMKEGGNVVDYHGCDFF
;
A
#
# COMPACT_ATOMS: atom_id res chain seq x y z
N MET A 1 1.45 23.62 -25.66
CA MET A 1 1.37 22.21 -25.25
C MET A 1 0.76 22.23 -23.86
N CYS A 2 -0.50 21.79 -23.72
CA CYS A 2 -1.06 21.60 -22.39
C CYS A 2 -0.47 20.30 -21.85
N ASP A 3 0.48 20.39 -20.92
CA ASP A 3 0.92 19.26 -20.11
C ASP A 3 -0.21 18.90 -19.16
N ILE A 4 -1.18 18.14 -19.69
CA ILE A 4 -2.13 17.41 -18.85
C ILE A 4 -1.27 16.34 -18.16
N HIS A 5 -0.83 16.61 -16.93
CA HIS A 5 -0.26 15.59 -16.06
C HIS A 5 -1.33 14.52 -15.85
N PHE A 6 -1.33 13.47 -16.68
CA PHE A 6 -2.16 12.29 -16.44
C PHE A 6 -1.56 11.56 -15.25
N ARG A 7 -2.00 11.97 -14.05
CA ARG A 7 -1.79 11.26 -12.80
C ARG A 7 -2.71 10.05 -12.84
N GLY A 8 -2.16 8.85 -13.07
CA GLY A 8 -2.93 7.62 -13.20
C GLY A 8 -3.83 7.35 -11.97
N PRO A 9 -4.75 6.37 -12.03
CA PRO A 9 -5.56 6.03 -10.86
C PRO A 9 -4.68 5.51 -9.71
N ASN A 10 -5.17 5.67 -8.47
CA ASN A 10 -4.73 4.84 -7.35
C ASN A 10 -5.61 3.59 -7.32
N VAL A 11 -5.00 2.42 -7.18
CA VAL A 11 -5.67 1.13 -7.17
C VAL A 11 -5.26 0.39 -5.90
N MET A 12 -6.20 0.12 -5.00
CA MET A 12 -5.96 -0.71 -3.84
C MET A 12 -6.30 -2.17 -4.15
N ILE A 13 -5.35 -3.06 -3.89
CA ILE A 13 -5.53 -4.51 -3.98
C ILE A 13 -5.56 -5.05 -2.57
N THR A 14 -6.75 -5.48 -2.14
CA THR A 14 -7.00 -6.03 -0.81
C THR A 14 -7.62 -7.43 -0.88
N GLY A 15 -7.68 -8.11 0.26
CA GLY A 15 -8.16 -9.48 0.39
C GLY A 15 -7.33 -10.30 1.36
N THR A 16 -7.86 -11.45 1.75
CA THR A 16 -7.23 -12.32 2.76
C THR A 16 -5.79 -12.69 2.39
N PRO A 17 -4.89 -12.81 3.38
CA PRO A 17 -3.52 -13.30 3.15
C PRO A 17 -3.50 -14.62 2.37
N GLY A 18 -2.53 -14.77 1.46
CA GLY A 18 -2.37 -15.99 0.65
C GLY A 18 -3.19 -16.08 -0.65
N THR A 19 -4.01 -15.08 -0.98
CA THR A 19 -4.85 -15.06 -2.21
C THR A 19 -4.12 -14.65 -3.49
N GLY A 20 -2.84 -14.29 -3.41
CA GLY A 20 -2.02 -13.93 -4.59
C GLY A 20 -1.95 -12.45 -4.93
N LYS A 21 -2.36 -11.55 -4.02
CA LYS A 21 -2.33 -10.08 -4.20
C LYS A 21 -0.98 -9.55 -4.68
N THR A 22 0.10 -9.90 -3.99
CA THR A 22 1.46 -9.43 -4.33
C THR A 22 1.88 -9.84 -5.74
N THR A 23 1.49 -11.04 -6.20
CA THR A 23 1.70 -11.49 -7.57
C THR A 23 0.92 -10.62 -8.57
N LEU A 24 -0.35 -10.36 -8.29
CA LEU A 24 -1.20 -9.50 -9.12
C LEU A 24 -0.65 -8.07 -9.18
N CYS A 25 -0.27 -7.48 -8.05
CA CYS A 25 0.30 -6.14 -7.98
C CYS A 25 1.58 -6.03 -8.83
N SER A 26 2.46 -7.03 -8.74
CA SER A 26 3.71 -7.07 -9.52
C SER A 26 3.43 -7.07 -11.03
N GLN A 27 2.49 -7.90 -11.48
CA GLN A 27 2.07 -7.96 -12.89
C GLN A 27 1.40 -6.66 -13.35
N LEU A 28 0.57 -6.06 -12.48
CA LEU A 28 -0.14 -4.82 -12.79
C LEU A 28 0.87 -3.68 -13.00
N VAL A 29 1.86 -3.55 -12.12
CA VAL A 29 2.91 -2.52 -12.22
C VAL A 29 3.78 -2.73 -13.46
N GLU A 30 4.17 -3.97 -13.77
CA GLU A 30 4.92 -4.29 -14.99
C GLU A 30 4.15 -3.88 -16.27
N GLN A 31 2.82 -4.07 -16.29
CA GLN A 31 1.99 -3.79 -17.47
C GLN A 31 1.55 -2.33 -17.59
N THR A 32 1.43 -1.60 -16.48
CA THR A 32 0.81 -0.27 -16.44
C THR A 32 1.82 0.85 -16.19
N GLY A 33 2.98 0.54 -15.61
CA GLY A 33 3.95 1.55 -15.15
C GLY A 33 3.50 2.33 -13.91
N LEU A 34 2.45 1.88 -13.22
CA LEU A 34 2.05 2.45 -11.92
C LEU A 34 3.11 2.17 -10.86
N ASN A 35 3.15 2.99 -9.81
CA ASN A 35 4.05 2.82 -8.67
C ASN A 35 3.50 1.79 -7.68
N LEU A 36 4.33 0.87 -7.17
CA LEU A 36 3.92 -0.09 -6.15
C LEU A 36 4.15 0.46 -4.75
N ILE A 37 3.11 0.47 -3.92
CA ILE A 37 3.19 0.74 -2.49
C ILE A 37 2.80 -0.54 -1.74
N SER A 38 3.79 -1.24 -1.18
CA SER A 38 3.55 -2.38 -0.30
C SER A 38 3.49 -1.91 1.14
N ILE A 39 2.30 -1.89 1.74
CA ILE A 39 2.12 -1.39 3.12
C ILE A 39 2.91 -2.23 4.12
N GLY A 40 2.96 -3.55 3.92
CA GLY A 40 3.70 -4.46 4.80
C GLY A 40 5.21 -4.23 4.79
N GLU A 41 5.80 -3.98 3.62
CA GLU A 41 7.24 -3.66 3.55
C GLU A 41 7.51 -2.24 4.03
N LEU A 42 6.66 -1.26 3.68
CA LEU A 42 6.78 0.11 4.16
C LEU A 42 6.75 0.18 5.68
N ALA A 43 5.84 -0.55 6.32
CA ALA A 43 5.76 -0.60 7.77
C ALA A 43 6.99 -1.24 8.41
N LYS A 44 7.54 -2.27 7.77
CA LYS A 44 8.73 -2.98 8.24
C LYS A 44 10.00 -2.15 8.11
N ASP A 45 10.18 -1.48 6.98
CA ASP A 45 11.36 -0.66 6.73
C ASP A 45 11.37 0.60 7.61
N ASN A 46 10.20 1.15 7.93
CA ASN A 46 10.07 2.36 8.74
C ASN A 46 9.72 2.10 10.22
N ASN A 47 9.58 0.84 10.64
CA ASN A 47 9.17 0.43 11.98
C ASN A 47 7.83 1.05 12.43
N PHE A 48 6.83 1.03 11.55
CA PHE A 48 5.46 1.48 11.85
C PHE A 48 4.66 0.39 12.56
N TYR A 49 5.13 0.04 13.74
CA TYR A 49 4.54 -0.96 14.60
C TYR A 49 3.95 -0.29 15.84
N GLY A 50 2.71 -0.67 16.17
CA GLY A 50 2.02 -0.32 17.40
C GLY A 50 2.29 -1.33 18.51
N GLU A 51 1.23 -1.72 19.21
CA GLU A 51 1.34 -2.71 20.30
C GLU A 51 1.62 -4.12 19.75
N TYR A 52 2.32 -4.93 20.55
CA TYR A 52 2.55 -6.33 20.21
C TYR A 52 1.39 -7.20 20.72
N ASP A 53 0.68 -7.84 19.81
CA ASP A 53 -0.34 -8.83 20.13
C ASP A 53 0.35 -10.17 20.48
N THR A 54 0.22 -10.57 21.75
CA THR A 54 0.80 -11.82 22.24
C THR A 54 0.07 -13.08 21.80
N GLU A 55 -1.22 -12.99 21.47
CA GLU A 55 -2.03 -14.12 21.00
C GLU A 55 -1.72 -14.44 19.55
N LEU A 56 -1.64 -13.41 18.70
CA LEU A 56 -1.30 -13.52 17.27
C LEU A 56 0.22 -13.57 17.02
N GLN A 57 1.01 -13.29 18.05
CA GLN A 57 2.47 -13.19 18.00
C GLN A 57 2.98 -12.19 16.95
N SER A 58 2.25 -11.10 16.73
CA SER A 58 2.54 -10.08 15.72
C SER A 58 2.37 -8.68 16.28
N TYR A 59 3.07 -7.70 15.69
CA TYR A 59 2.80 -6.29 15.97
C TYR A 59 1.56 -5.84 15.23
N GLU A 60 0.72 -5.05 15.90
CA GLU A 60 -0.28 -4.23 15.22
C GLU A 60 0.40 -3.19 14.34
N LEU A 61 -0.23 -2.87 13.21
CA LEU A 61 0.26 -1.83 12.32
C LEU A 61 -0.05 -0.46 12.91
N ASP A 62 0.92 0.46 12.85
CA ASP A 62 0.65 1.88 13.15
C ASP A 62 0.07 2.56 11.90
N GLU A 63 -1.26 2.48 11.79
CA GLU A 63 -2.08 2.96 10.67
C GLU A 63 -1.87 4.45 10.39
N ASP A 64 -1.82 5.28 11.43
CA ASP A 64 -1.67 6.74 11.31
C ASP A 64 -0.34 7.10 10.64
N LYS A 65 0.76 6.44 11.05
CA LYS A 65 2.08 6.66 10.43
C LYS A 65 2.12 6.20 8.97
N VAL A 66 1.44 5.10 8.66
CA VAL A 66 1.34 4.61 7.27
C VAL A 66 0.61 5.63 6.40
N ILE A 67 -0.52 6.17 6.88
CA ILE A 67 -1.29 7.18 6.17
C ILE A 67 -0.44 8.43 5.93
N ASP A 68 0.21 8.94 6.98
CA ASP A 68 1.07 10.12 6.89
C ASP A 68 2.21 9.93 5.87
N GLU A 69 2.82 8.75 5.81
CA GLU A 69 3.92 8.45 4.90
C GLU A 69 3.48 8.41 3.42
N ILE A 70 2.29 7.88 3.12
CA ILE A 70 1.84 7.69 1.74
C ILE A 70 0.99 8.85 1.20
N ASP A 71 0.52 9.76 2.05
CA ASP A 71 -0.45 10.81 1.71
C ASP A 71 -0.04 11.65 0.48
N GLU A 72 1.20 12.16 0.45
CA GLU A 72 1.69 12.95 -0.68
C GLU A 72 1.77 12.13 -1.98
N CYS A 73 2.23 10.88 -1.91
CA CYS A 73 2.27 9.99 -3.08
C CYS A 73 0.86 9.64 -3.58
N MET A 74 -0.10 9.46 -2.68
CA MET A 74 -1.48 9.18 -3.02
C MET A 74 -2.16 10.40 -3.68
N LYS A 75 -1.86 11.62 -3.24
CA LYS A 75 -2.30 12.87 -3.91
C LYS A 75 -1.71 13.03 -5.32
N GLU A 76 -0.53 12.46 -5.56
CA GLU A 76 0.09 12.44 -6.89
C GLU A 76 -0.54 11.46 -7.86
N GLY A 77 -1.26 10.44 -7.38
CA GLY A 77 -1.90 9.44 -8.23
C GLY A 77 -0.90 8.48 -8.89
N GLY A 78 -1.43 7.45 -9.55
CA GLY A 78 -0.62 6.50 -10.31
C GLY A 78 -0.06 5.35 -9.47
N ASN A 79 -0.75 4.98 -8.38
CA ASN A 79 -0.26 3.98 -7.43
C ASN A 79 -1.07 2.67 -7.46
N VAL A 80 -0.40 1.57 -7.16
CA VAL A 80 -0.98 0.28 -6.77
C VAL A 80 -0.62 0.06 -5.31
N VAL A 81 -1.61 -0.06 -4.43
CA VAL A 81 -1.42 -0.26 -2.99
C VAL A 81 -1.75 -1.71 -2.64
N ASP A 82 -0.76 -2.47 -2.13
CA ASP A 82 -0.93 -3.84 -1.63
C ASP A 82 -1.09 -3.81 -0.10
N TYR A 83 -2.30 -4.11 0.37
CA TYR A 83 -2.61 -4.21 1.80
C TYR A 83 -3.65 -5.29 2.07
N HIS A 84 -3.59 -5.93 3.23
CA HIS A 84 -4.50 -7.02 3.60
C HIS A 84 -5.69 -6.54 4.46
N GLY A 85 -5.58 -5.36 5.07
CA GLY A 85 -6.71 -4.64 5.68
C GLY A 85 -7.38 -3.72 4.65
N CYS A 86 -8.64 -3.35 4.89
CA CYS A 86 -9.33 -2.33 4.08
C CYS A 86 -10.14 -1.33 4.91
N ASP A 87 -10.05 -1.39 6.24
CA ASP A 87 -10.94 -0.64 7.13
C ASP A 87 -10.53 0.84 7.30
N PHE A 88 -9.40 1.25 6.71
CA PHE A 88 -8.74 2.54 6.96
C PHE A 88 -8.64 3.46 5.73
N PHE A 89 -8.87 2.94 4.52
CA PHE A 89 -8.76 3.67 3.25
C PHE A 89 -10.12 4.10 2.69
#